data_AF-K7YZF6-F1
#
_entry.id   AF-K7YZF6-F1
#
_cell.length_a   1.000
_cell.length_b   1.000
_cell.length_c   1.000
_cell.angle_alpha   90.00
_cell.angle_beta   90.00
_cell.angle_gamma   90.00
#
_symmetry.space_group_name_H-M   'P 1'
#
loop_
_entity.id
_entity.type
_entity.pdbx_description
1 polymer ?
#
loop_
_entity_poly.entity_id
_entity_poly.type
_entity_poly.pdbx_seq_one_letter_code
_entity_poly.pdbx_strand_id
1 'polypeptide(L)'
;MKYLYWVSAVAVIALGVFFSMNFQIQERSIPKIKFSQVEVPEKMGKGIYDRLRMEIKNAPIVFLGVTPGQIEDLELWRGFMEANQEQGSKYDVIVVDPQLPYVEVFNSTMRLDVQNEMARFVEGVNNARAQGLRVAVIVPYIYSSQLVKKGPANRLKEEYKMDVTSFSVMKFPVTREQEESFLPVCDLDGTRDLAGTGHLGCMVIEVARKTYRKKFEENKYSGMMEQTGAKDYIVLLNRNASPR
;
A
#
# COMPACT_ATOMS: atom_id res chain seq x y z
N MET A 1 36.96 -22.77 -34.14
CA MET A 1 35.80 -21.88 -34.41
C MET A 1 34.52 -22.23 -33.63
N LYS A 2 34.16 -23.51 -33.42
CA LYS A 2 32.94 -23.87 -32.65
C LYS A 2 32.90 -23.33 -31.20
N TYR A 3 34.05 -23.28 -30.51
CA TYR A 3 34.11 -22.81 -29.11
C TYR A 3 33.87 -21.29 -28.96
N LEU A 4 34.23 -20.48 -29.95
CA LEU A 4 34.01 -19.03 -29.94
C LEU A 4 32.52 -18.67 -29.94
N TYR A 5 31.70 -19.45 -30.66
CA TYR A 5 30.24 -19.27 -30.67
C TYR A 5 29.62 -19.52 -29.30
N TRP A 6 30.07 -20.58 -28.61
CA TRP A 6 29.59 -20.90 -27.26
C TRP A 6 30.03 -19.85 -26.23
N VAL A 7 31.25 -19.35 -26.33
CA VAL A 7 31.73 -18.26 -25.46
C VAL A 7 30.92 -16.98 -25.69
N SER A 8 30.61 -16.62 -26.94
CA SER A 8 29.75 -15.46 -27.22
C SER A 8 28.32 -15.64 -26.72
N ALA A 9 27.74 -16.85 -26.85
CA ALA A 9 26.39 -17.13 -26.38
C ALA A 9 26.29 -17.02 -24.85
N VAL A 10 27.27 -17.58 -24.12
CA VAL A 10 27.33 -17.47 -22.66
C VAL A 10 27.51 -16.01 -22.22
N ALA A 11 28.36 -15.24 -22.92
CA ALA A 11 28.56 -13.82 -22.62
C ALA A 11 27.26 -13.01 -22.80
N VAL A 12 26.49 -13.25 -23.86
CA VAL A 12 25.20 -12.56 -24.11
C VAL A 12 24.15 -12.94 -23.07
N ILE A 13 24.05 -14.22 -22.69
CA ILE A 13 23.12 -14.67 -21.65
C ILE A 13 23.51 -14.07 -20.30
N ALA A 14 24.80 -14.10 -19.94
CA ALA A 14 25.29 -13.52 -18.70
C ALA A 14 25.06 -12.00 -18.65
N LEU A 15 25.25 -11.29 -19.77
CA LEU A 15 24.92 -9.87 -19.88
C LEU A 15 23.41 -9.63 -19.72
N GLY A 16 22.57 -10.47 -20.35
CA GLY A 16 21.11 -10.37 -20.23
C GLY A 16 20.63 -10.55 -18.79
N VAL A 17 21.16 -11.55 -18.08
CA VAL A 17 20.86 -11.78 -16.66
C VAL A 17 21.43 -10.65 -15.79
N PHE A 18 22.65 -10.20 -16.07
CA PHE A 18 23.25 -9.07 -15.34
C PHE A 18 22.43 -7.79 -15.52
N PHE A 19 21.96 -7.49 -16.73
CA PHE A 19 21.07 -6.37 -16.99
C PHE A 19 19.72 -6.55 -16.30
N SER A 20 19.10 -7.74 -16.34
CA SER A 20 17.82 -7.96 -15.66
C SER A 20 17.93 -7.89 -14.13
N MET A 21 19.08 -8.22 -13.56
CA MET A 21 19.32 -8.12 -12.12
C MET A 21 19.69 -6.71 -11.65
N ASN A 22 20.41 -5.92 -12.47
CA ASN A 22 20.89 -4.59 -12.07
C ASN A 22 19.99 -3.44 -12.55
N PHE A 23 19.33 -3.58 -13.70
CA PHE A 23 18.30 -2.64 -14.09
C PHE A 23 16.99 -3.08 -13.43
N GLN A 24 16.68 -2.44 -12.31
CA GLN A 24 15.33 -2.48 -11.73
C GLN A 24 14.38 -1.87 -12.77
N ILE A 25 13.89 -2.69 -13.70
CA ILE A 25 12.70 -2.35 -14.49
C ILE A 25 11.63 -2.10 -13.43
N GLN A 26 11.25 -0.84 -13.27
CA GLN A 26 10.23 -0.43 -12.30
C GLN A 26 9.03 -1.36 -12.50
N GLU A 27 8.73 -2.18 -11.48
CA GLU A 27 7.63 -3.14 -11.56
C GLU A 27 6.37 -2.35 -11.91
N ARG A 28 5.83 -2.57 -13.11
CA ARG A 28 4.64 -1.86 -13.56
C ARG A 28 3.48 -2.25 -12.66
N SER A 29 2.78 -1.26 -12.14
CA SER A 29 1.59 -1.50 -11.32
C SER A 29 0.50 -2.22 -12.12
N ILE A 30 -0.30 -3.05 -11.45
CA ILE A 30 -1.42 -3.76 -12.06
C ILE A 30 -2.74 -3.15 -11.54
N PRO A 31 -3.61 -2.63 -12.42
CA PRO A 31 -4.85 -1.98 -11.99
C PRO A 31 -5.82 -3.02 -11.40
N LYS A 32 -6.22 -2.82 -10.15
CA LYS A 32 -7.19 -3.69 -9.45
C LYS A 32 -8.58 -3.08 -9.39
N ILE A 33 -8.65 -1.77 -9.13
CA ILE A 33 -9.87 -0.96 -9.20
C ILE A 33 -9.56 0.23 -10.10
N LYS A 34 -10.34 0.35 -11.18
CA LYS A 34 -10.23 1.48 -12.11
C LYS A 34 -10.73 2.75 -11.43
N PHE A 35 -10.33 3.91 -11.96
CA PHE A 35 -10.84 5.21 -11.53
C PHE A 35 -12.37 5.20 -11.42
N SER A 36 -12.85 5.52 -10.24
CA SER A 36 -14.27 5.56 -9.90
C SER A 36 -14.53 6.71 -8.93
N GLN A 37 -15.79 7.12 -8.82
CA GLN A 37 -16.21 8.22 -7.96
C GLN A 37 -17.34 7.77 -7.06
N VAL A 38 -17.23 8.02 -5.76
CA VAL A 38 -18.18 7.59 -4.73
C VAL A 38 -18.59 8.78 -3.88
N GLU A 39 -19.78 8.70 -3.29
CA GLU A 39 -20.30 9.77 -2.41
C GLU A 39 -19.59 9.82 -1.06
N VAL A 40 -19.19 8.66 -0.54
CA VAL A 40 -18.57 8.52 0.79
C VAL A 40 -17.42 7.50 0.75
N PRO A 41 -16.34 7.66 1.54
CA PRO A 41 -15.15 6.80 1.47
C PRO A 41 -15.43 5.32 1.77
N GLU A 42 -16.40 5.02 2.64
CA GLU A 42 -16.81 3.66 3.02
C GLU A 42 -17.25 2.84 1.83
N LYS A 43 -17.91 3.47 0.84
CA LYS A 43 -18.34 2.80 -0.40
C LYS A 43 -17.13 2.30 -1.19
N MET A 44 -16.03 3.06 -1.20
CA MET A 44 -14.77 2.62 -1.80
C MET A 44 -14.15 1.47 -1.01
N GLY A 45 -14.15 1.57 0.32
CA GLY A 45 -13.66 0.51 1.22
C GLY A 45 -14.38 -0.83 1.00
N LYS A 46 -15.71 -0.80 0.93
CA LYS A 46 -16.52 -1.97 0.59
C LYS A 46 -16.18 -2.51 -0.79
N GLY A 47 -16.04 -1.64 -1.79
CA GLY A 47 -15.64 -2.03 -3.15
C GLY A 47 -14.26 -2.69 -3.20
N ILE A 48 -13.31 -2.25 -2.36
CA ILE A 48 -11.99 -2.88 -2.21
C ILE A 48 -12.14 -4.30 -1.68
N TYR A 49 -12.90 -4.49 -0.60
CA TYR A 49 -13.16 -5.82 -0.05
C TYR A 49 -13.82 -6.74 -1.09
N ASP A 50 -14.89 -6.28 -1.75
CA ASP A 50 -15.62 -7.08 -2.74
C ASP A 50 -14.71 -7.50 -3.90
N ARG A 51 -13.84 -6.59 -4.36
CA ARG A 51 -12.91 -6.85 -5.46
C ARG A 51 -11.80 -7.83 -5.09
N LEU A 52 -11.33 -7.79 -3.84
CA LEU A 52 -10.20 -8.57 -3.35
C LEU A 52 -10.59 -9.66 -2.36
N ARG A 53 -11.87 -10.09 -2.35
CA ARG A 53 -12.41 -10.98 -1.32
C ARG A 53 -11.56 -12.24 -1.12
N MET A 54 -11.06 -12.83 -2.21
CA MET A 54 -10.22 -14.03 -2.15
C MET A 54 -8.82 -13.73 -1.63
N GLU A 55 -8.20 -12.65 -2.07
CA GLU A 55 -6.90 -12.20 -1.58
C GLU A 55 -6.96 -11.86 -0.09
N ILE A 56 -8.00 -11.14 0.33
CA ILE A 56 -8.26 -10.79 1.73
C ILE A 56 -8.51 -12.06 2.54
N LYS A 57 -9.33 -13.00 2.08
CA LYS A 57 -9.55 -14.27 2.79
C LYS A 57 -8.24 -15.03 3.04
N ASN A 58 -7.26 -14.91 2.16
CA ASN A 58 -5.94 -15.54 2.28
C ASN A 58 -4.88 -14.63 2.94
N ALA A 59 -5.25 -13.46 3.44
CA ALA A 59 -4.36 -12.52 4.12
C ALA A 59 -4.53 -12.64 5.65
N PRO A 60 -3.67 -13.41 6.35
CA PRO A 60 -3.75 -13.53 7.81
C PRO A 60 -3.39 -12.22 8.52
N ILE A 61 -2.56 -11.39 7.87
CA ILE A 61 -2.10 -10.10 8.38
C ILE A 61 -2.34 -9.05 7.29
N VAL A 62 -3.05 -8.00 7.64
CA VAL A 62 -3.25 -6.84 6.76
C VAL A 62 -2.74 -5.56 7.40
N PHE A 63 -1.98 -4.79 6.63
CA PHE A 63 -1.60 -3.42 6.95
C PHE A 63 -2.52 -2.48 6.20
N LEU A 64 -3.21 -1.62 6.96
CA LEU A 64 -4.15 -0.61 6.48
C LEU A 64 -3.54 0.76 6.74
N GLY A 65 -2.91 1.31 5.70
CA GLY A 65 -2.22 2.57 5.69
C GLY A 65 -3.17 3.74 5.58
N VAL A 66 -2.96 4.77 6.39
CA VAL A 66 -3.71 6.02 6.36
C VAL A 66 -2.80 7.23 6.40
N THR A 67 -3.28 8.37 5.92
CA THR A 67 -2.62 9.66 6.13
C THR A 67 -2.96 10.17 7.54
N PRO A 68 -1.96 10.47 8.40
CA PRO A 68 -2.23 11.00 9.73
C PRO A 68 -3.10 12.28 9.67
N GLY A 69 -4.18 12.32 10.46
CA GLY A 69 -5.12 13.44 10.50
C GLY A 69 -6.17 13.45 9.38
N GLN A 70 -6.14 12.49 8.45
CA GLN A 70 -7.12 12.37 7.38
C GLN A 70 -8.19 11.34 7.73
N ILE A 71 -9.36 11.82 8.15
CA ILE A 71 -10.45 10.95 8.60
C ILE A 71 -11.02 10.09 7.47
N GLU A 72 -10.99 10.58 6.24
CA GLU A 72 -11.57 9.89 5.09
C GLU A 72 -10.84 8.57 4.77
N ASP A 73 -9.55 8.47 5.09
CA ASP A 73 -8.77 7.24 4.94
C ASP A 73 -9.21 6.20 5.99
N LEU A 74 -9.53 6.64 7.21
CA LEU A 74 -10.08 5.79 8.28
C LEU A 74 -11.51 5.35 7.94
N GLU A 75 -12.34 6.23 7.39
CA GLU A 75 -13.70 5.92 6.93
C GLU A 75 -13.69 4.89 5.79
N LEU A 76 -12.75 5.01 4.86
CA LEU A 76 -12.53 3.97 3.83
C LEU A 76 -12.26 2.62 4.49
N TRP A 77 -11.35 2.56 5.47
CA TRP A 77 -11.06 1.30 6.16
C TRP A 77 -12.19 0.80 7.06
N ARG A 78 -13.01 1.70 7.62
CA ARG A 78 -14.26 1.32 8.29
C ARG A 78 -15.18 0.56 7.34
N GLY A 79 -15.46 1.12 6.16
CA GLY A 79 -16.30 0.45 5.15
C GLY A 79 -15.75 -0.90 4.69
N PHE A 80 -14.42 -1.01 4.57
CA PHE A 80 -13.75 -2.28 4.29
C PHE A 80 -13.97 -3.33 5.41
N MET A 81 -13.78 -2.93 6.67
CA MET A 81 -13.94 -3.81 7.82
C MET A 81 -15.39 -4.22 8.04
N GLU A 82 -16.35 -3.30 7.86
CA GLU A 82 -17.79 -3.57 7.91
C GLU A 82 -18.26 -4.54 6.82
N ALA A 83 -17.64 -4.50 5.64
CA ALA A 83 -17.89 -5.49 4.59
C ALA A 83 -17.29 -6.87 4.91
N ASN A 84 -16.17 -6.90 5.66
CA ASN A 84 -15.47 -8.12 6.06
C ASN A 84 -15.95 -8.68 7.42
N GLN A 85 -17.21 -9.12 7.48
CA GLN A 85 -17.80 -9.73 8.70
C GLN A 85 -18.05 -11.23 8.58
N GLU A 86 -17.69 -11.86 7.46
CA GLU A 86 -17.85 -13.30 7.28
C GLU A 86 -16.97 -14.08 8.28
N GLN A 87 -17.53 -15.12 8.89
CA GLN A 87 -16.83 -15.97 9.86
C GLN A 87 -15.57 -16.58 9.22
N GLY A 88 -14.42 -16.44 9.89
CA GLY A 88 -13.12 -16.87 9.38
C GLY A 88 -12.46 -15.93 8.37
N SER A 89 -13.14 -14.85 7.96
CA SER A 89 -12.58 -13.77 7.12
C SER A 89 -12.32 -12.48 7.90
N LYS A 90 -13.15 -12.20 8.91
CA LYS A 90 -13.00 -11.06 9.81
C LYS A 90 -11.62 -11.04 10.48
N TYR A 91 -11.09 -9.83 10.69
CA TYR A 91 -9.89 -9.63 11.51
C TYR A 91 -10.27 -9.52 12.98
N ASP A 92 -9.71 -10.40 13.80
CA ASP A 92 -10.04 -10.54 15.22
C ASP A 92 -9.24 -9.60 16.10
N VAL A 93 -7.99 -9.32 15.70
CA VAL A 93 -7.07 -8.43 16.40
C VAL A 93 -6.88 -7.18 15.57
N ILE A 94 -7.17 -6.02 16.15
CA ILE A 94 -6.92 -4.72 15.54
C ILE A 94 -5.82 -4.02 16.34
N VAL A 95 -4.67 -3.83 15.70
CA VAL A 95 -3.53 -3.09 16.21
C VAL A 95 -3.54 -1.71 15.55
N VAL A 96 -3.34 -0.66 16.34
CA VAL A 96 -3.31 0.71 15.81
C VAL A 96 -2.04 1.41 16.27
N ASP A 97 -1.42 2.13 15.33
CA ASP A 97 -0.25 2.95 15.61
C ASP A 97 -0.63 4.14 16.51
N PRO A 98 0.15 4.43 17.57
CA PRO A 98 -0.15 5.51 18.50
C PRO A 98 -0.06 6.91 17.86
N GLN A 99 0.58 7.07 16.71
CA GLN A 99 0.70 8.35 16.00
C GLN A 99 -0.58 8.76 15.28
N LEU A 100 -1.55 7.85 15.12
CA LEU A 100 -2.79 8.13 14.41
C LEU A 100 -3.83 8.80 15.33
N PRO A 101 -4.38 9.97 14.95
CA PRO A 101 -5.54 10.54 15.63
C PRO A 101 -6.84 9.83 15.20
N TYR A 102 -7.93 10.05 15.93
CA TYR A 102 -9.29 9.55 15.60
C TYR A 102 -9.43 8.02 15.54
N VAL A 103 -8.57 7.29 16.25
CA VAL A 103 -8.56 5.82 16.26
C VAL A 103 -9.76 5.19 16.96
N GLU A 104 -10.56 5.99 17.66
CA GLU A 104 -11.84 5.60 18.28
C GLU A 104 -12.86 5.07 17.27
N VAL A 105 -12.66 5.36 15.97
CA VAL A 105 -13.46 4.78 14.87
C VAL A 105 -13.33 3.26 14.81
N PHE A 106 -12.25 2.69 15.34
CA PHE A 106 -12.04 1.26 15.45
C PHE A 106 -12.13 0.82 16.92
N ASN A 107 -12.81 -0.29 17.18
CA ASN A 107 -12.74 -0.99 18.47
C ASN A 107 -11.36 -1.67 18.58
N SER A 108 -10.29 -0.86 18.66
CA SER A 108 -8.92 -1.34 18.67
C SER A 108 -8.65 -2.14 19.93
N THR A 109 -8.11 -3.33 19.77
CA THR A 109 -7.70 -4.18 20.89
C THR A 109 -6.32 -3.82 21.43
N MET A 110 -5.51 -3.07 20.65
CA MET A 110 -4.12 -2.81 20.99
C MET A 110 -3.59 -1.54 20.34
N ARG A 111 -2.76 -0.79 21.08
CA ARG A 111 -1.92 0.28 20.53
C ARG A 111 -0.46 -0.12 20.64
N LEU A 112 0.27 -0.03 19.53
CA LEU A 112 1.67 -0.43 19.46
C LEU A 112 2.40 0.39 18.39
N ASP A 113 3.58 0.90 18.74
CA ASP A 113 4.46 1.55 17.77
C ASP A 113 5.18 0.48 16.95
N VAL A 114 4.64 0.16 15.76
CA VAL A 114 5.16 -0.95 14.93
C VAL A 114 6.56 -0.63 14.40
N GLN A 115 6.90 0.65 14.25
CA GLN A 115 8.23 1.09 13.79
C GLN A 115 9.30 0.73 14.83
N ASN A 116 9.05 1.06 16.09
CA ASN A 116 10.04 0.95 17.17
C ASN A 116 9.95 -0.39 17.94
N GLU A 117 8.77 -1.00 18.01
CA GLU A 117 8.51 -2.24 18.76
C GLU A 117 8.34 -3.48 17.86
N MET A 118 9.04 -3.51 16.73
CA MET A 118 8.90 -4.55 15.70
C MET A 118 9.00 -5.98 16.23
N ALA A 119 9.97 -6.27 17.11
CA ALA A 119 10.15 -7.61 17.68
C ALA A 119 8.93 -8.07 18.50
N ARG A 120 8.39 -7.16 19.32
CA ARG A 120 7.18 -7.40 20.12
C ARG A 120 5.95 -7.55 19.23
N PHE A 121 5.85 -6.74 18.18
CA PHE A 121 4.80 -6.87 17.18
C PHE A 121 4.81 -8.25 16.53
N VAL A 122 5.97 -8.71 16.05
CA VAL A 122 6.16 -10.02 15.41
C VAL A 122 5.76 -11.15 16.35
N GLU A 123 6.20 -11.09 17.61
CA GLU A 123 5.83 -12.07 18.63
C GLU A 123 4.30 -12.11 18.84
N GLY A 124 3.68 -10.94 19.02
CA GLY A 124 2.23 -10.82 19.19
C GLY A 124 1.44 -11.38 18.01
N VAL A 125 1.87 -11.10 16.78
CA VAL A 125 1.24 -11.62 15.57
C VAL A 125 1.42 -13.13 15.44
N ASN A 126 2.60 -13.68 15.73
CA ASN A 126 2.83 -15.12 15.70
C ASN A 126 1.95 -15.85 16.73
N ASN A 127 1.80 -15.28 17.92
CA ASN A 127 0.90 -15.81 18.95
C ASN A 127 -0.57 -15.77 18.51
N ALA A 128 -1.01 -14.67 17.88
CA ALA A 128 -2.36 -14.56 17.33
C ALA A 128 -2.60 -15.61 16.23
N ARG A 129 -1.64 -15.78 15.31
CA ARG A 129 -1.71 -16.77 14.23
C ARG A 129 -1.74 -18.21 14.75
N ALA A 130 -0.98 -18.51 15.80
CA ALA A 130 -1.01 -19.83 16.44
C ALA A 130 -2.39 -20.17 17.03
N GLN A 131 -3.17 -19.15 17.39
CA GLN A 131 -4.56 -19.27 17.85
C GLN A 131 -5.60 -19.26 16.71
N GLY A 132 -5.15 -19.17 15.45
CA GLY A 132 -6.03 -19.05 14.29
C GLY A 132 -6.66 -17.66 14.12
N LEU A 133 -6.17 -16.65 14.86
CA LEU A 133 -6.67 -15.28 14.77
C LEU A 133 -6.02 -14.54 13.60
N ARG A 134 -6.79 -13.62 13.02
CA ARG A 134 -6.36 -12.76 11.92
C ARG A 134 -6.11 -11.34 12.43
N VAL A 135 -5.09 -10.67 11.91
CA VAL A 135 -4.62 -9.37 12.42
C VAL A 135 -4.77 -8.28 11.38
N ALA A 136 -5.44 -7.18 11.75
CA ALA A 136 -5.44 -5.92 11.01
C ALA A 136 -4.59 -4.89 11.77
N VAL A 137 -3.75 -4.17 11.02
CA VAL A 137 -2.80 -3.21 11.57
C VAL A 137 -3.03 -1.87 10.88
N ILE A 138 -3.47 -0.86 11.64
CA ILE A 138 -3.77 0.48 11.12
C ILE A 138 -2.60 1.39 11.46
N VAL A 139 -1.89 1.86 10.43
CA VAL A 139 -0.62 2.59 10.56
C VAL A 139 -0.56 3.75 9.56
N PRO A 140 0.36 4.72 9.72
CA PRO A 140 0.69 5.66 8.65
C PRO A 140 0.96 4.95 7.31
N TYR A 141 0.53 5.54 6.19
CA TYR A 141 0.65 4.91 4.87
C TYR A 141 2.12 4.58 4.47
N ILE A 142 3.07 5.36 4.98
CA ILE A 142 4.51 5.10 4.79
C ILE A 142 4.98 3.82 5.49
N TYR A 143 4.28 3.39 6.56
CA TYR A 143 4.60 2.18 7.31
C TYR A 143 3.91 0.94 6.73
N SER A 144 2.75 1.11 6.10
CA SER A 144 2.04 0.02 5.43
C SER A 144 2.64 -0.35 4.08
N SER A 145 3.28 0.57 3.37
CA SER A 145 3.79 0.32 2.03
C SER A 145 5.03 -0.57 2.02
N GLN A 146 5.04 -1.59 1.16
CA GLN A 146 6.24 -2.41 0.95
C GLN A 146 7.26 -1.74 0.03
N LEU A 147 6.91 -0.63 -0.63
CA LEU A 147 7.84 0.17 -1.44
C LEU A 147 8.84 0.95 -0.59
N VAL A 148 8.55 1.18 0.69
CA VAL A 148 9.45 1.81 1.65
C VAL A 148 10.35 0.73 2.23
N LYS A 149 11.56 0.56 1.68
CA LYS A 149 12.48 -0.56 1.97
C LYS A 149 12.84 -0.75 3.45
N LYS A 150 12.80 0.31 4.25
CA LYS A 150 13.07 0.24 5.71
C LYS A 150 11.81 0.38 6.55
N GLY A 151 10.65 0.47 5.90
CA GLY A 151 9.35 0.61 6.55
C GLY A 151 8.88 -0.71 7.18
N PRO A 152 8.02 -0.64 8.20
CA PRO A 152 7.47 -1.80 8.90
C PRO A 152 6.99 -2.95 8.00
N ALA A 153 6.13 -2.67 7.02
CA ALA A 153 5.60 -3.71 6.15
C ALA A 153 6.68 -4.40 5.30
N ASN A 154 7.66 -3.65 4.79
CA ASN A 154 8.77 -4.23 4.03
C ASN A 154 9.64 -5.10 4.93
N ARG A 155 10.00 -4.62 6.13
CA ARG A 155 10.80 -5.38 7.10
C ARG A 155 10.13 -6.68 7.52
N LEU A 156 8.81 -6.67 7.75
CA LEU A 156 8.05 -7.89 8.05
C LEU A 156 8.14 -8.94 6.94
N LYS A 157 8.06 -8.50 5.69
CA LYS A 157 8.21 -9.37 4.52
C LYS A 157 9.65 -9.87 4.35
N GLU A 158 10.62 -8.97 4.38
CA GLU A 158 12.00 -9.27 3.98
C GLU A 158 12.85 -9.83 5.13
N GLU A 159 12.74 -9.29 6.34
CA GLU A 159 13.52 -9.72 7.51
C GLU A 159 12.83 -10.88 8.23
N TYR A 160 11.52 -10.75 8.50
CA TYR A 160 10.76 -11.71 9.30
C TYR A 160 10.02 -12.78 8.48
N LYS A 161 10.07 -12.69 7.14
CA LYS A 161 9.43 -13.63 6.19
C LYS A 161 7.94 -13.86 6.49
N MET A 162 7.27 -12.82 6.96
CA MET A 162 5.84 -12.87 7.29
C MET A 162 4.99 -12.63 6.05
N ASP A 163 3.86 -13.34 5.99
CA ASP A 163 2.88 -13.16 4.94
C ASP A 163 1.98 -11.95 5.21
N VAL A 164 2.46 -10.78 4.80
CA VAL A 164 1.80 -9.49 5.02
C VAL A 164 1.16 -9.00 3.72
N THR A 165 -0.12 -8.65 3.81
CA THR A 165 -0.81 -7.90 2.76
C THR A 165 -0.88 -6.43 3.14
N SER A 166 -0.46 -5.55 2.24
CA SER A 166 -0.29 -4.13 2.49
C SER A 166 -1.22 -3.30 1.63
N PHE A 167 -1.96 -2.39 2.24
CA PHE A 167 -2.74 -1.38 1.57
C PHE A 167 -2.31 -0.01 2.06
N SER A 168 -1.95 0.89 1.17
CA SER A 168 -1.52 2.24 1.53
C SER A 168 -2.47 3.26 0.90
N VAL A 169 -3.32 3.91 1.71
CA VAL A 169 -4.17 5.01 1.23
C VAL A 169 -3.37 6.28 1.18
N MET A 170 -3.51 7.03 0.09
CA MET A 170 -2.96 8.37 -0.02
C MET A 170 -3.74 9.22 -1.01
N LYS A 171 -3.62 10.53 -0.82
CA LYS A 171 -3.98 11.50 -1.85
C LYS A 171 -3.08 11.36 -3.08
N PHE A 172 -3.52 11.95 -4.17
CA PHE A 172 -2.75 11.93 -5.43
C PHE A 172 -2.85 13.28 -6.16
N PRO A 173 -1.83 13.70 -6.91
CA PRO A 173 -1.92 14.90 -7.73
C PRO A 173 -2.94 14.67 -8.85
N VAL A 174 -3.84 15.62 -9.09
CA VAL A 174 -4.81 15.56 -10.21
C VAL A 174 -4.35 16.33 -11.44
N THR A 175 -3.29 17.14 -11.31
CA THR A 175 -2.64 17.83 -12.43
C THR A 175 -1.12 17.69 -12.35
N ARG A 176 -0.44 18.05 -13.45
CA ARG A 176 1.02 17.99 -13.54
C ARG A 176 1.69 18.99 -12.59
N GLU A 177 1.10 20.16 -12.43
CA GLU A 177 1.61 21.23 -11.55
C GLU A 177 1.57 20.79 -10.07
N GLN A 178 0.58 19.97 -9.70
CA GLN A 178 0.49 19.42 -8.35
C GLN A 178 1.56 18.37 -8.06
N GLU A 179 2.17 17.74 -9.07
CA GLU A 179 3.25 16.77 -8.88
C GLU A 179 4.46 17.41 -8.19
N GLU A 180 4.77 18.67 -8.50
CA GLU A 180 5.97 19.38 -8.01
C GLU A 180 5.95 19.59 -6.48
N SER A 181 4.75 19.75 -5.92
CA SER A 181 4.53 19.92 -4.48
C SER A 181 4.01 18.66 -3.77
N PHE A 182 3.91 17.54 -4.49
CA PHE A 182 3.34 16.32 -3.94
C PHE A 182 4.30 15.63 -2.97
N LEU A 183 3.75 15.11 -1.87
CA LEU A 183 4.49 14.29 -0.90
C LEU A 183 3.85 12.89 -0.81
N PRO A 184 4.66 11.81 -0.78
CA PRO A 184 6.13 11.80 -0.79
C PRO A 184 6.72 12.19 -2.16
N VAL A 185 7.90 12.83 -2.15
CA VAL A 185 8.58 13.29 -3.37
C VAL A 185 9.00 12.07 -4.20
N CYS A 186 8.79 12.13 -5.52
CA CYS A 186 9.43 11.18 -6.44
C CYS A 186 10.89 11.57 -6.67
N ASP A 187 11.76 11.15 -5.76
CA ASP A 187 13.21 11.26 -5.91
C ASP A 187 13.86 9.92 -5.55
N LEU A 188 14.60 9.33 -6.49
CA LEU A 188 15.29 8.05 -6.29
C LEU A 188 16.77 8.25 -5.96
N ASP A 189 17.25 9.49 -5.88
CA ASP A 189 18.59 9.80 -5.43
C ASP A 189 18.69 9.56 -3.93
N GLY A 190 19.46 8.55 -3.53
CA GLY A 190 19.66 8.16 -2.13
C GLY A 190 20.32 9.23 -1.25
N THR A 191 20.87 10.30 -1.84
CA THR A 191 21.36 11.47 -1.09
C THR A 191 20.26 12.46 -0.72
N ARG A 192 19.10 12.39 -1.40
CA ARG A 192 17.95 13.28 -1.22
C ARG A 192 16.75 12.58 -0.60
N ASP A 193 16.55 11.29 -0.89
CA ASP A 193 15.50 10.46 -0.28
C ASP A 193 15.96 9.87 1.07
N LEU A 194 16.16 10.75 2.06
CA LEU A 194 16.58 10.35 3.40
C LEU A 194 15.53 9.47 4.10
N ALA A 195 14.25 9.62 3.74
CA ALA A 195 13.14 8.88 4.30
C ALA A 195 12.90 7.51 3.61
N GLY A 196 13.52 7.26 2.46
CA GLY A 196 13.32 6.03 1.69
C GLY A 196 11.92 5.92 1.04
N THR A 197 11.26 7.05 0.79
CA THR A 197 9.89 7.14 0.27
C THR A 197 9.82 7.44 -1.22
N GLY A 198 10.96 7.61 -1.88
CA GLY A 198 11.07 7.98 -3.29
C GLY A 198 10.35 7.02 -4.23
N HIS A 199 10.54 5.71 -4.03
CA HIS A 199 9.84 4.69 -4.82
C HIS A 199 8.32 4.77 -4.67
N LEU A 200 7.83 5.06 -3.46
CA LEU A 200 6.41 5.26 -3.22
C LEU A 200 5.90 6.51 -3.94
N GLY A 201 6.60 7.64 -3.80
CA GLY A 201 6.25 8.89 -4.49
C GLY A 201 6.19 8.75 -6.00
N CYS A 202 7.19 8.09 -6.60
CA CYS A 202 7.22 7.84 -8.04
C CYS A 202 6.07 6.95 -8.51
N MET A 203 5.75 5.90 -7.75
CA MET A 203 4.63 5.02 -8.07
C MET A 203 3.29 5.77 -8.03
N VAL A 204 3.07 6.60 -7.02
CA VAL A 204 1.84 7.39 -6.89
C VAL A 204 1.68 8.35 -8.06
N ILE A 205 2.74 9.08 -8.42
CA ILE A 205 2.71 10.01 -9.54
C ILE A 205 2.44 9.26 -10.86
N GLU A 206 3.09 8.12 -11.08
CA GLU A 206 2.86 7.29 -12.27
C GLU A 206 1.39 6.87 -12.40
N VAL A 207 0.79 6.42 -11.29
CA VAL A 207 -0.63 6.04 -11.25
C VAL A 207 -1.54 7.25 -11.41
N ALA A 208 -1.24 8.35 -10.73
CA ALA A 208 -2.03 9.57 -10.75
C ALA A 208 -2.17 10.17 -12.15
N ARG A 209 -1.10 10.13 -12.96
CA ARG A 209 -1.10 10.57 -14.37
C ARG A 209 -2.17 9.89 -15.22
N LYS A 210 -2.63 8.68 -14.86
CA LYS A 210 -3.74 7.97 -15.53
C LYS A 210 -5.08 8.73 -15.41
N THR A 211 -5.19 9.67 -14.47
CA THR A 211 -6.41 10.44 -14.20
C THR A 211 -6.44 11.86 -14.75
N TYR A 212 -5.35 12.37 -15.34
CA TYR A 212 -5.28 13.77 -15.79
C TYR A 212 -6.29 14.16 -16.86
N ARG A 213 -6.87 13.16 -17.54
CA ARG A 213 -7.92 13.34 -18.55
C ARG A 213 -9.32 12.96 -18.05
N LYS A 214 -9.46 12.62 -16.76
CA LYS A 214 -10.74 12.23 -16.17
C LYS A 214 -11.48 13.47 -15.69
N LYS A 215 -12.81 13.39 -15.73
CA LYS A 215 -13.69 14.41 -15.17
C LYS A 215 -13.96 14.05 -13.71
N PHE A 216 -13.80 15.04 -12.84
CA PHE A 216 -14.05 14.91 -11.42
C PHE A 216 -15.42 15.51 -11.13
N GLU A 217 -16.29 14.70 -10.53
CA GLU A 217 -17.63 15.09 -10.11
C GLU A 217 -17.55 15.84 -8.79
N GLU A 218 -18.18 16.99 -8.70
CA GLU A 218 -18.15 17.84 -7.52
C GLU A 218 -18.69 17.11 -6.28
N ASN A 219 -18.11 17.41 -5.12
CA ASN A 219 -18.53 16.86 -3.82
C ASN A 219 -18.50 15.32 -3.72
N LYS A 220 -17.82 14.63 -4.63
CA LYS A 220 -17.55 13.19 -4.55
C LYS A 220 -16.10 12.91 -4.14
N TYR A 221 -15.84 11.66 -3.79
CA TYR A 221 -14.50 11.12 -3.64
C TYR A 221 -14.11 10.39 -4.92
N SER A 222 -12.96 10.72 -5.48
CA SER A 222 -12.37 9.99 -6.59
C SER A 222 -11.33 9.02 -6.07
N GLY A 223 -11.37 7.78 -6.54
CA GLY A 223 -10.37 6.80 -6.15
C GLY A 223 -10.11 5.70 -7.16
N MET A 224 -8.96 5.05 -6.98
CA MET A 224 -8.52 3.88 -7.75
C MET A 224 -7.56 3.06 -6.91
N MET A 225 -7.28 1.82 -7.34
CA MET A 225 -6.35 0.94 -6.64
C MET A 225 -5.48 0.19 -7.63
N GLU A 226 -4.19 0.15 -7.31
CA GLU A 226 -3.16 -0.52 -8.09
C GLU A 226 -2.40 -1.49 -7.18
N GLN A 227 -2.07 -2.65 -7.73
CA GLN A 227 -1.17 -3.60 -7.11
C GLN A 227 0.26 -3.24 -7.52
N THR A 228 1.13 -3.01 -6.55
CA THR A 228 2.52 -2.56 -6.72
C THR A 228 3.55 -3.64 -6.42
N GLY A 229 3.11 -4.73 -5.80
CA GLY A 229 3.89 -5.95 -5.59
C GLY A 229 2.96 -7.14 -5.34
N ALA A 230 3.51 -8.33 -5.10
CA ALA A 230 2.71 -9.56 -4.97
C ALA A 230 1.53 -9.46 -3.97
N LYS A 231 1.72 -8.75 -2.85
CA LYS A 231 0.69 -8.47 -1.83
C LYS A 231 0.73 -7.02 -1.34
N ASP A 232 1.18 -6.10 -2.18
CA ASP A 232 1.27 -4.67 -1.87
C ASP A 232 0.36 -3.88 -2.82
N TYR A 233 -0.44 -2.99 -2.24
CA TYR A 233 -1.47 -2.24 -2.94
C TYR A 233 -1.42 -0.77 -2.53
N ILE A 234 -1.53 0.11 -3.52
CA ILE A 234 -1.75 1.54 -3.30
C ILE A 234 -3.20 1.85 -3.62
N VAL A 235 -3.86 2.54 -2.69
CA VAL A 235 -5.20 3.08 -2.84
C VAL A 235 -5.06 4.59 -2.94
N LEU A 236 -5.44 5.15 -4.09
CA LEU A 236 -5.45 6.59 -4.27
C LEU A 236 -6.86 7.11 -4.02
N LEU A 237 -7.00 8.10 -3.14
CA LEU A 237 -8.27 8.67 -2.74
C LEU A 237 -8.14 10.19 -2.59
N ASN A 238 -8.98 10.94 -3.31
CA ASN A 238 -9.10 12.39 -3.18
C ASN A 238 -10.56 12.78 -2.98
N ARG A 239 -10.78 13.78 -2.13
CA ARG A 239 -12.04 14.54 -2.13
C ARG A 239 -11.99 15.53 -3.29
N ASN A 240 -13.01 15.50 -4.13
CA ASN A 240 -13.13 16.43 -5.26
C ASN A 240 -13.52 17.81 -4.73
N ALA A 241 -12.93 18.87 -5.29
CA ALA A 241 -13.25 20.23 -4.91
C ALA A 241 -14.75 20.51 -5.12
N SER A 242 -15.36 21.22 -4.16
CA SER A 242 -16.68 21.85 -4.36
C SER A 242 -16.48 23.08 -5.25
N PRO A 243 -17.41 23.41 -6.16
CA PRO A 243 -17.39 24.69 -6.85
C PRO A 243 -17.44 25.79 -5.78
N ARG A 244 -16.55 26.78 -5.93
CA ARG A 244 -16.55 28.00 -5.12
C ARG A 244 -17.61 28.96 -5.61
#